data_AF-A0A891ZRJ1-F1
#
_entry.id   AF-A0A891ZRJ1-F1
#
_cell.length_a   1.000
_cell.length_b   1.000
_cell.length_c   1.000
_cell.angle_alpha   90.00
_cell.angle_beta   90.00
_cell.angle_gamma   90.00
#
_symmetry.space_group_name_H-M   'P 1'
#
loop_
_entity.id
_entity.type
_entity.pdbx_description
1 polymer ?
#
loop_
_entity_poly.entity_id
_entity_poly.type
_entity_poly.pdbx_seq_one_letter_code
_entity_poly.pdbx_strand_id
1 'polypeptide(L)'
;MFYILKYNLDPKGHFFVNNGCILYVKVNGNKHEGILFKDKAIFYKFEDTLVEGNNFIRMTDKFTIFIDNFTISHFEKLTVNKFITSSKANAKLNINIVTFDIETYVKDGTFVAYACGWYDGEFIKTYYLSDFKSSY
;
A
#
# COMPACT_ATOMS: atom_id res chain seq x y z
N MET A 1 -2.57 -43.64 10.33
CA MET A 1 -3.82 -42.95 9.91
C MET A 1 -4.62 -42.42 11.11
N PHE A 2 -3.96 -41.93 12.18
CA PHE A 2 -4.63 -41.59 13.46
C PHE A 2 -4.62 -40.09 13.82
N TYR A 3 -3.98 -39.23 13.03
CA TYR A 3 -3.76 -37.82 13.42
C TYR A 3 -4.86 -36.86 12.95
N ILE A 4 -5.69 -37.28 11.99
CA ILE A 4 -6.80 -36.49 11.47
C ILE A 4 -7.98 -36.41 12.47
N LEU A 5 -8.07 -37.36 13.41
CA LEU A 5 -9.12 -37.43 14.44
C LEU A 5 -9.16 -36.20 15.37
N LYS A 6 -8.10 -35.40 15.42
CA LYS A 6 -8.08 -34.13 16.17
C LYS A 6 -8.90 -33.03 15.49
N TYR A 7 -9.20 -33.16 14.21
CA TYR A 7 -9.93 -32.17 13.43
C TYR A 7 -11.33 -32.70 13.13
N ASN A 8 -12.35 -31.88 13.43
CA ASN A 8 -13.75 -32.20 13.13
C ASN A 8 -14.00 -32.00 11.61
N LEU A 9 -13.45 -32.92 10.81
CA LEU A 9 -13.59 -32.91 9.35
C LEU A 9 -14.91 -33.57 8.95
N ASP A 10 -15.51 -33.08 7.86
CA ASP A 10 -16.70 -33.70 7.29
C ASP A 10 -16.35 -35.11 6.77
N PRO A 11 -17.05 -36.16 7.21
CA PRO A 11 -16.77 -37.54 6.80
C PRO A 11 -16.96 -37.79 5.31
N LYS A 12 -17.64 -36.90 4.57
CA LYS A 12 -17.82 -37.00 3.11
C LYS A 12 -16.66 -36.39 2.31
N GLY A 13 -15.68 -35.78 2.97
CA GLY A 13 -14.52 -35.21 2.27
C GLY A 13 -13.56 -36.27 1.73
N HIS A 14 -12.73 -35.85 0.78
CA HIS A 14 -11.76 -36.69 0.08
C HIS A 14 -10.35 -36.49 0.65
N PHE A 15 -9.57 -37.57 0.71
CA PHE A 15 -8.19 -37.54 1.17
C PHE A 15 -7.24 -37.96 0.06
N PHE A 16 -6.16 -37.19 -0.10
CA PHE A 16 -5.06 -37.48 -1.02
C PHE A 16 -3.76 -37.48 -0.23
N VAL A 17 -2.89 -38.47 -0.48
CA VAL A 17 -1.61 -38.61 0.24
C VAL A 17 -0.48 -38.61 -0.77
N ASN A 18 0.52 -37.75 -0.54
CA ASN A 18 1.71 -37.69 -1.38
C ASN A 18 2.91 -37.20 -0.56
N ASN A 19 4.05 -37.92 -0.60
CA ASN A 19 5.32 -37.53 0.01
C ASN A 19 5.20 -37.03 1.47
N GLY A 20 4.42 -37.71 2.30
CA GLY A 20 4.20 -37.35 3.70
C GLY A 20 3.25 -36.17 3.94
N CYS A 21 2.74 -35.55 2.87
CA CYS A 21 1.65 -34.58 2.93
C CYS A 21 0.30 -35.30 2.78
N ILE A 22 -0.71 -34.78 3.47
CA ILE A 22 -2.10 -35.23 3.34
C ILE A 22 -2.95 -34.03 2.96
N LEU A 23 -3.63 -34.08 1.82
CA LEU A 23 -4.61 -33.09 1.41
C LEU A 23 -6.01 -33.65 1.70
N TYR A 24 -6.78 -32.91 2.49
CA TYR A 24 -8.22 -33.10 2.65
C TYR A 24 -8.97 -32.10 1.79
N VAL A 25 -10.00 -32.53 1.05
CA VAL A 25 -10.87 -31.66 0.26
C VAL A 25 -12.34 -31.99 0.54
N LYS A 26 -13.12 -30.99 0.96
CA LYS A 26 -14.57 -31.06 1.05
C LYS A 26 -15.19 -30.37 -0.17
N VAL A 27 -16.06 -31.07 -0.89
CA VAL A 27 -16.72 -30.56 -2.10
C VAL A 27 -18.17 -30.19 -1.79
N ASN A 28 -18.52 -28.93 -2.05
CA ASN A 28 -19.87 -28.38 -1.88
C ASN A 28 -20.28 -27.63 -3.16
N GLY A 29 -20.77 -28.37 -4.17
CA GLY A 29 -21.15 -27.78 -5.45
C GLY A 29 -19.93 -27.22 -6.19
N ASN A 30 -19.92 -25.91 -6.46
CA ASN A 30 -18.80 -25.22 -7.09
C ASN A 30 -17.70 -24.77 -6.11
N LYS A 31 -17.88 -25.00 -4.81
CA LYS A 31 -16.92 -24.62 -3.77
C LYS A 31 -16.20 -25.83 -3.19
N HIS A 32 -14.88 -25.78 -3.14
CA HIS A 32 -14.06 -26.83 -2.54
C HIS A 32 -13.22 -26.27 -1.39
N GLU A 33 -13.41 -26.77 -0.18
CA GLU A 33 -12.59 -26.40 0.97
C GLU A 33 -11.44 -27.40 1.13
N GLY A 34 -10.20 -26.89 1.12
CA GLY A 34 -8.99 -27.69 1.18
C GLY A 34 -8.16 -27.45 2.42
N ILE A 35 -7.65 -28.52 3.03
CA ILE A 35 -6.69 -28.45 4.14
C ILE A 35 -5.51 -29.37 3.82
N LEU A 36 -4.33 -28.79 3.72
CA LEU A 36 -3.07 -29.51 3.57
C LEU A 36 -2.40 -29.70 4.93
N PHE A 37 -2.15 -30.95 5.28
CA PHE A 37 -1.39 -31.35 6.45
C PHE A 37 0.01 -31.79 6.05
N LYS A 38 1.01 -31.36 6.82
CA LYS A 38 2.39 -31.84 6.72
C LYS A 38 2.95 -31.96 8.14
N ASP A 39 3.66 -33.05 8.41
CA ASP A 39 4.28 -33.31 9.72
C ASP A 39 3.31 -33.16 10.90
N LYS A 40 2.07 -33.63 10.71
CA LYS A 40 0.96 -33.57 11.70
C LYS A 40 0.47 -32.16 12.04
N ALA A 41 0.89 -31.12 11.31
CA ALA A 41 0.39 -29.76 11.43
C ALA A 41 -0.42 -29.35 10.19
N ILE A 42 -1.35 -28.41 10.36
CA ILE A 42 -1.96 -27.73 9.22
C ILE A 42 -0.89 -26.84 8.59
N PHE A 43 -0.53 -27.17 7.36
CA PHE A 43 0.44 -26.40 6.59
C PHE A 43 -0.24 -25.28 5.79
N TYR A 44 -1.42 -25.56 5.24
CA TYR A 44 -2.11 -24.64 4.35
C TYR A 44 -3.62 -24.91 4.33
N LYS A 45 -4.42 -23.85 4.22
CA LYS A 45 -5.88 -23.90 4.05
C LYS A 45 -6.28 -23.05 2.86
N PHE A 46 -7.30 -23.48 2.15
CA PHE A 46 -7.84 -22.75 1.02
C PHE A 46 -9.31 -23.07 0.75
N GLU A 47 -9.98 -22.19 0.01
CA GLU A 47 -11.29 -22.41 -0.59
C GLU A 47 -11.17 -22.14 -2.09
N ASP A 48 -11.50 -23.13 -2.93
CA ASP A 48 -11.60 -22.96 -4.37
C ASP A 48 -13.04 -22.68 -4.76
N THR A 49 -13.26 -21.71 -5.64
CA THR A 49 -14.54 -21.49 -6.34
C THR A 49 -14.33 -21.76 -7.82
N LEU A 50 -14.99 -22.81 -8.33
CA LEU A 50 -15.01 -23.15 -9.75
C LEU A 50 -15.75 -22.06 -10.54
N VAL A 51 -15.12 -21.57 -11.61
CA VAL A 51 -15.70 -20.55 -12.50
C VAL A 51 -16.21 -21.21 -13.77
N GLU A 52 -15.32 -21.79 -14.57
CA GLU A 52 -15.65 -22.46 -15.83
C GLU A 52 -14.51 -23.39 -16.25
N GLY A 53 -14.83 -24.60 -16.73
CA GLY A 53 -13.82 -25.56 -17.19
C GLY A 53 -12.76 -25.84 -16.13
N ASN A 54 -11.50 -25.56 -16.44
CA ASN A 54 -10.35 -25.72 -15.53
C ASN A 54 -9.95 -24.40 -14.84
N ASN A 55 -10.81 -23.38 -14.89
CA ASN A 55 -10.56 -22.08 -14.27
C ASN A 55 -11.25 -22.00 -12.92
N PHE A 56 -10.51 -21.56 -11.90
CA PHE A 56 -11.02 -21.43 -10.55
C PHE A 56 -10.27 -20.36 -9.77
N ILE A 57 -10.93 -19.85 -8.75
CA ILE A 57 -10.37 -18.85 -7.83
C ILE A 57 -10.07 -19.54 -6.51
N ARG A 58 -8.82 -19.49 -6.06
CA ARG A 58 -8.39 -20.01 -4.76
C ARG A 58 -8.25 -18.87 -3.75
N MET A 59 -9.08 -18.88 -2.72
CA MET A 59 -8.96 -17.98 -1.58
C MET A 59 -8.14 -18.63 -0.47
N THR A 60 -7.31 -17.82 0.18
CA THR A 60 -6.53 -18.16 1.38
C THR A 60 -6.69 -17.03 2.39
N ASP A 61 -6.17 -17.21 3.61
CA ASP A 61 -6.16 -16.15 4.63
C ASP A 61 -5.51 -14.83 4.16
N LYS A 62 -4.63 -14.86 3.14
CA LYS A 62 -3.83 -13.71 2.72
C LYS A 62 -4.08 -13.27 1.29
N PHE A 63 -4.45 -14.20 0.41
CA PHE A 63 -4.45 -14.00 -1.02
C PHE A 63 -5.71 -14.57 -1.65
N THR A 64 -6.21 -13.89 -2.67
CA THR A 64 -7.10 -14.43 -3.68
C THR A 64 -6.25 -14.74 -4.91
N ILE A 65 -6.21 -15.99 -5.35
CA ILE A 65 -5.35 -16.47 -6.44
C ILE A 65 -6.27 -16.88 -7.60
N PHE A 66 -6.05 -16.30 -8.77
CA PHE A 66 -6.80 -16.62 -9.98
C PHE A 66 -6.01 -17.65 -10.79
N ILE A 67 -6.64 -18.78 -11.09
CA ILE A 67 -6.00 -19.93 -11.72
C ILE A 67 -6.77 -20.25 -13.01
N ASP A 68 -6.07 -20.14 -14.14
CA ASP A 68 -6.59 -20.40 -15.47
C ASP A 68 -5.88 -21.62 -16.05
N ASN A 69 -6.64 -22.66 -16.41
CA ASN A 69 -6.09 -23.94 -16.89
C ASN A 69 -4.93 -24.46 -16.04
N PHE A 70 -5.13 -24.53 -14.72
CA PHE A 70 -4.13 -24.97 -13.73
C PHE A 70 -2.85 -24.11 -13.63
N THR A 71 -2.84 -22.93 -14.27
CA THR A 71 -1.73 -21.98 -14.20
C THR A 71 -2.17 -20.74 -13.42
N ILE A 72 -1.34 -20.24 -12.51
CA ILE A 72 -1.62 -18.98 -11.80
C ILE A 72 -1.53 -17.83 -12.81
N SER A 73 -2.63 -17.12 -13.03
CA SER A 73 -2.64 -15.94 -13.90
C SER A 73 -2.28 -14.67 -13.13
N HIS A 74 -2.90 -14.47 -11.96
CA HIS A 74 -2.61 -13.36 -11.05
C HIS A 74 -3.07 -13.67 -9.62
N PHE A 75 -2.64 -12.84 -8.67
CA PHE A 75 -3.13 -12.89 -7.30
C PHE A 75 -3.37 -11.48 -6.75
N GLU A 76 -4.37 -11.37 -5.89
CA GLU A 76 -4.71 -10.18 -5.15
C GLU A 76 -4.36 -10.38 -3.67
N LYS A 77 -3.91 -9.31 -3.02
CA LYS A 77 -3.64 -9.28 -1.58
C LYS A 77 -4.29 -8.05 -0.97
N LEU A 78 -5.23 -8.27 -0.07
CA LEU A 78 -5.74 -7.20 0.79
C LEU A 78 -4.63 -6.76 1.73
N THR A 79 -4.16 -5.53 1.55
CA THR A 79 -3.18 -4.89 2.44
C THR A 79 -3.90 -3.83 3.25
N VAL A 80 -3.93 -4.00 4.56
CA VAL A 80 -4.45 -2.97 5.48
C VAL A 80 -3.51 -1.78 5.40
N ASN A 81 -3.92 -0.74 4.68
CA ASN A 81 -3.18 0.52 4.63
C ASN A 81 -3.70 1.44 5.75
N LYS A 82 -2.79 2.16 6.42
CA LYS A 82 -3.18 3.26 7.31
C LYS A 82 -3.51 4.47 6.44
N PHE A 83 -4.45 5.30 6.89
CA PHE A 83 -4.65 6.60 6.25
C PHE A 83 -3.33 7.38 6.25
N ILE A 84 -3.06 8.08 5.15
CA ILE A 84 -1.97 9.06 5.10
C ILE A 84 -2.29 10.10 6.17
N THR A 85 -1.53 10.08 7.26
CA THR A 85 -1.60 11.12 8.29
C THR A 85 -0.57 12.18 7.96
N SER A 86 -0.92 13.44 8.22
CA SER A 86 0.06 14.51 8.20
C SER A 86 1.17 14.19 9.21
N SER A 87 2.38 13.99 8.71
CA SER A 87 3.56 13.99 9.58
C SER A 87 3.60 15.33 10.29
N LYS A 88 3.80 15.35 11.62
CA LYS A 88 4.10 16.60 12.32
C LYS A 88 5.22 17.30 11.54
N ALA A 89 4.99 18.55 11.14
CA ALA A 89 6.04 19.35 10.52
C ALA A 89 7.25 19.30 11.44
N ASN A 90 8.41 18.88 10.91
CA ASN A 90 9.64 18.94 11.66
C ASN A 90 10.09 20.41 11.65
N ALA A 91 9.42 21.23 12.47
CA ALA A 91 9.65 22.66 12.58
C ALA A 91 10.90 22.95 13.42
N LYS A 92 12.04 22.33 13.10
CA LYS A 92 13.30 22.98 13.43
C LYS A 92 13.47 24.08 12.39
N LEU A 93 13.10 25.30 12.79
CA LEU A 93 13.39 26.52 12.04
C LEU A 93 14.88 26.47 11.66
N ASN A 94 15.17 26.33 10.37
CA ASN A 94 16.55 26.37 9.89
C ASN A 94 16.97 27.84 9.88
N ILE A 95 17.65 28.27 10.94
CA ILE A 95 18.17 29.65 11.11
C ILE A 95 19.16 30.09 10.02
N ASN A 96 19.52 29.20 9.09
CA ASN A 96 20.36 29.53 7.93
C ASN A 96 19.54 29.90 6.67
N ILE A 97 18.20 29.94 6.75
CA ILE A 97 17.35 30.30 5.62
C ILE A 97 16.85 31.73 5.82
N VAL A 98 17.16 32.59 4.86
CA VAL A 98 16.55 33.92 4.74
C VAL A 98 15.60 33.88 3.54
N THR A 99 14.41 34.41 3.71
CA THR A 99 13.47 34.66 2.61
C THR A 99 13.63 36.09 2.14
N PHE A 100 13.72 36.29 0.84
CA PHE A 100 13.82 37.60 0.21
C PHE A 100 12.71 37.76 -0.82
N ASP A 101 12.06 38.92 -0.82
CA ASP A 101 10.96 39.23 -1.73
C ASP A 101 11.11 40.61 -2.37
N ILE A 102 10.62 40.75 -3.60
CA ILE A 102 10.70 41.99 -4.40
C ILE A 102 9.30 42.40 -4.83
N GLU A 103 8.91 43.61 -4.45
CA GLU A 103 7.66 44.21 -4.86
C GLU A 103 7.84 45.00 -6.16
N THR A 104 6.96 44.74 -7.13
CA THR A 104 7.02 45.33 -8.46
C THR A 104 5.68 45.94 -8.87
N TYR A 105 5.72 46.92 -9.76
CA TYR A 105 4.55 47.40 -10.51
C TYR A 105 4.82 47.29 -12.02
N VAL A 106 3.77 47.26 -12.83
CA VAL A 106 3.90 47.16 -14.29
C VAL A 106 3.93 48.55 -14.91
N LYS A 107 4.95 48.84 -15.71
CA LYS A 107 5.07 50.05 -16.52
C LYS A 107 5.59 49.68 -17.91
N ASP A 108 4.88 50.09 -18.96
CA ASP A 108 5.23 49.80 -20.36
C ASP A 108 5.47 48.31 -20.64
N GLY A 109 4.65 47.44 -20.02
CA GLY A 109 4.77 45.98 -20.13
C GLY A 109 5.95 45.36 -19.37
N THR A 110 6.70 46.16 -18.60
CA THR A 110 7.86 45.72 -17.81
C THR A 110 7.56 45.78 -16.32
N PHE A 111 8.02 44.80 -15.55
CA PHE A 111 7.98 44.83 -14.09
C PHE A 111 9.10 45.72 -13.54
N VAL A 112 8.71 46.81 -12.89
CA VAL A 112 9.61 47.76 -12.24
C VAL A 112 9.56 47.53 -10.74
N ALA A 113 10.69 47.15 -10.14
CA ALA A 113 10.80 47.01 -8.70
C ALA A 113 10.67 48.38 -8.02
N TYR A 114 10.02 48.42 -6.85
CA TYR A 114 9.92 49.62 -6.03
C TYR A 114 10.27 49.38 -4.56
N ALA A 115 10.17 48.14 -4.10
CA ALA A 115 10.63 47.75 -2.77
C ALA A 115 11.20 46.34 -2.78
N CYS A 116 12.04 46.04 -1.80
CA CYS A 116 12.43 44.67 -1.48
C CYS A 116 12.51 44.47 0.02
N GLY A 117 12.40 43.23 0.47
CA GLY A 117 12.49 42.90 1.87
C GLY A 117 13.13 41.55 2.12
N TRP A 118 13.64 41.37 3.33
CA TRP A 118 14.11 40.06 3.79
C TRP A 118 13.58 39.76 5.18
N TYR A 119 13.45 38.46 5.45
CA TYR A 119 13.03 37.89 6.72
C TYR A 119 13.90 36.66 7.02
N ASP A 120 14.49 36.63 8.21
CA ASP A 120 15.40 35.56 8.66
C ASP A 120 14.76 34.60 9.68
N GLY A 121 13.46 34.78 9.98
CA GLY A 121 12.76 34.02 11.01
C GLY A 121 12.45 34.81 12.29
N GLU A 122 13.10 35.96 12.51
CA GLU A 122 12.87 36.82 13.68
C GLU A 122 12.75 38.30 13.32
N PHE A 123 13.52 38.76 12.34
CA PHE A 123 13.61 40.15 11.95
C PHE A 123 13.13 40.34 10.51
N ILE A 124 12.26 41.34 10.30
CA ILE A 124 11.79 41.76 8.99
C ILE A 124 12.36 43.13 8.67
N LYS A 125 12.93 43.28 7.47
CA LYS A 125 13.38 44.58 6.97
C LYS A 125 12.94 44.79 5.55
N THR A 126 12.29 45.94 5.33
CA THR A 126 11.83 46.40 4.02
C THR A 126 12.59 47.65 3.63
N TYR A 127 12.94 47.74 2.36
CA TYR A 127 13.68 48.83 1.76
C TYR A 127 12.88 49.36 0.57
N TYR A 128 12.53 50.64 0.57
CA TYR A 128 11.98 51.29 -0.61
C TYR A 128 13.13 51.81 -1.47
N LEU A 129 13.09 51.56 -2.78
CA LEU A 129 14.14 52.04 -3.68
C LEU A 129 14.23 53.58 -3.71
N SER A 130 13.13 54.28 -3.40
CA SER A 130 13.09 55.73 -3.23
C SER A 130 13.96 56.26 -2.08
N ASP A 131 14.23 55.42 -1.08
CA ASP A 131 14.99 55.82 0.11
C ASP A 131 16.50 55.87 -0.17
N PHE A 132 16.94 55.28 -1.28
CA PHE A 132 18.32 55.33 -1.73
C PHE A 132 18.46 56.43 -2.77
N LYS A 133 19.31 57.43 -2.49
CA LYS A 133 19.74 58.37 -3.53
C LYS A 133 20.45 57.57 -4.62
N SER A 134 19.92 57.61 -5.83
CA SER A 134 20.54 57.08 -7.04
C SER A 134 22.03 57.43 -7.06
N SER A 135 22.90 56.43 -7.03
CA SER A 135 24.30 56.57 -7.45
C SER A 135 24.40 56.00 -8.87
N TYR A 136 23.86 56.77 -9.81
CA TYR A 136 24.16 56.69 -11.24
C TYR A 136 24.52 58.10 -11.71
#